data_AF-A0A7Y2GZP0-F1
#
_entry.id   AF-A0A7Y2GZP0-F1
#
_cell.length_a   1.000
_cell.length_b   1.000
_cell.length_c   1.000
_cell.angle_alpha   90.00
_cell.angle_beta   90.00
_cell.angle_gamma   90.00
#
_symmetry.space_group_name_H-M   'P 1'
#
loop_
_entity.id
_entity.type
_entity.pdbx_description
1 polymer ?
#
loop_
_entity_poly.entity_id
_entity_poly.type
_entity_poly.pdbx_seq_one_letter_code
_entity_poly.pdbx_strand_id
1 'polypeptide(L)'
;GKVAVRLNTADLSSAVQRLESAWNRAAPDVPFDLRFVNQDLDRQYRQEERLARIVSIGSVLAVLIAALGLLGLAALAVTSRTREIGVRKVLGASAAQIVTLFGREFSWLVALACVLALPVAWFAADAWLATFAYRMDLGAVPFLLAAGIALFVTWLTVGIQAVQAAVSNPVDSLRTE
;
A
#
# COMPACT_ATOMS: atom_id res chain seq x y z
N GLY A 1 -24.42 14.28 -35.61
CA GLY A 1 -24.43 14.99 -34.31
C GLY A 1 -24.81 14.01 -33.22
N LYS A 2 -24.37 14.21 -31.98
CA LYS A 2 -24.79 13.38 -30.84
C LYS A 2 -25.89 14.13 -30.08
N VAL A 3 -26.99 13.45 -29.75
CA VAL A 3 -28.09 14.00 -28.95
C VAL A 3 -28.15 13.23 -27.64
N ALA A 4 -28.10 13.93 -26.51
CA ALA A 4 -28.23 13.34 -25.18
C ALA A 4 -29.68 13.52 -24.70
N VAL A 5 -30.33 12.43 -24.30
CA VAL A 5 -31.72 12.43 -23.81
C VAL A 5 -31.75 11.76 -22.44
N ARG A 6 -32.29 12.47 -21.44
CA ARG A 6 -32.49 11.92 -20.09
C ARG A 6 -33.83 11.19 -20.05
N LEU A 7 -33.81 9.91 -19.67
CA LEU A 7 -34.99 9.05 -19.61
C LEU A 7 -35.30 8.66 -18.16
N ASN A 8 -36.58 8.52 -17.83
CA ASN A 8 -37.03 7.92 -16.58
C ASN A 8 -36.98 6.39 -16.73
N THR A 9 -36.32 5.69 -15.79
CA THR A 9 -36.05 4.25 -15.86
C THR A 9 -37.28 3.36 -15.66
N ALA A 10 -38.41 3.91 -15.23
CA ALA A 10 -39.64 3.15 -14.99
C ALA A 10 -40.20 2.46 -16.25
N ASP A 11 -39.96 3.01 -17.45
CA ASP A 11 -40.53 2.54 -18.72
C ASP A 11 -39.50 2.62 -19.87
N LEU A 12 -38.30 2.09 -19.63
CA LEU A 12 -37.15 2.24 -20.54
C LEU A 12 -37.41 1.69 -21.95
N SER A 13 -38.06 0.53 -22.08
CA SER A 13 -38.30 -0.13 -23.38
C SER A 13 -39.27 0.65 -24.27
N SER A 14 -40.35 1.17 -23.69
CA SER A 14 -41.37 1.94 -24.41
C SER A 14 -40.86 3.34 -24.76
N ALA A 15 -40.01 3.94 -23.91
CA ALA A 15 -39.35 5.20 -24.20
C ALA A 15 -38.32 5.08 -25.34
N VAL A 16 -37.57 3.97 -25.40
CA VAL A 16 -36.61 3.68 -26.48
C VAL A 16 -37.32 3.53 -27.83
N GLN A 17 -38.45 2.79 -27.89
CA GLN A 17 -39.23 2.63 -29.12
C GLN A 17 -39.82 3.95 -29.63
N ARG A 18 -40.28 4.84 -28.73
CA ARG A 18 -40.76 6.18 -29.11
C ARG A 18 -39.63 7.05 -29.66
N LEU A 19 -38.44 6.94 -29.08
CA LEU A 19 -37.24 7.64 -29.55
C LEU A 19 -36.80 7.14 -30.94
N GLU A 20 -36.76 5.84 -31.14
CA GLU A 20 -36.39 5.22 -32.42
C GLU A 20 -37.36 5.62 -33.54
N SER A 21 -38.67 5.55 -33.28
CA SER A 21 -39.69 5.95 -34.26
C SER A 21 -39.74 7.47 -34.53
N ALA A 22 -39.37 8.31 -33.57
CA ALA A 22 -39.20 9.75 -33.79
C ALA A 22 -37.91 10.05 -34.57
N TRP A 23 -36.83 9.34 -34.29
CA TRP A 23 -35.54 9.48 -34.97
C TRP A 23 -35.63 9.07 -36.45
N ASN A 24 -36.23 7.92 -36.74
CA ASN A 24 -36.40 7.43 -38.12
C ASN A 24 -37.29 8.36 -38.98
N ARG A 25 -38.18 9.15 -38.35
CA ARG A 25 -38.98 10.18 -39.04
C ARG A 25 -38.19 11.46 -39.31
N ALA A 26 -37.28 11.82 -38.41
CA ALA A 26 -36.49 13.06 -38.51
C ALA A 26 -35.21 12.90 -39.34
N ALA A 27 -34.58 11.71 -39.33
CA ALA A 27 -33.31 11.44 -40.01
C ALA A 27 -33.23 9.97 -40.49
N PRO A 28 -33.97 9.59 -41.54
CA PRO A 28 -34.04 8.20 -42.04
C PRO A 28 -32.71 7.64 -42.58
N ASP A 29 -31.78 8.50 -43.03
CA ASP A 29 -30.47 8.09 -43.57
C ASP A 29 -29.40 7.85 -42.48
N VAL A 30 -29.73 8.04 -41.19
CA VAL A 30 -28.77 7.90 -40.08
C VAL A 30 -29.21 6.76 -39.14
N PRO A 31 -28.41 5.68 -38.98
CA PRO A 31 -28.78 4.58 -38.11
C PRO A 31 -28.90 5.02 -36.65
N PHE A 32 -29.96 4.54 -35.99
CA PHE A 32 -30.21 4.78 -34.57
C PHE A 32 -29.25 3.94 -33.70
N ASP A 33 -28.15 4.56 -33.24
CA ASP A 33 -27.21 3.94 -32.28
C ASP A 33 -27.48 4.47 -30.87
N LEU A 34 -28.15 3.65 -30.05
CA LEU A 34 -28.42 3.99 -28.65
C LEU A 34 -27.26 3.55 -27.76
N ARG A 35 -26.58 4.52 -27.14
CA ARG A 35 -25.53 4.26 -26.16
C ARG A 35 -25.93 4.77 -24.79
N PHE A 36 -25.90 3.88 -23.80
CA PHE A 36 -26.12 4.26 -22.42
C PHE A 36 -24.84 4.86 -21.85
N VAL A 37 -24.94 6.07 -21.31
CA VAL A 37 -23.83 6.75 -20.60
C VAL A 37 -23.26 5.89 -19.47
N ASN A 38 -24.11 5.10 -18.80
CA ASN A 38 -23.70 4.18 -17.73
C ASN A 38 -22.70 3.12 -18.23
N GLN A 39 -22.85 2.60 -19.45
CA GLN A 39 -21.94 1.57 -19.97
C GLN A 39 -20.54 2.13 -20.26
N ASP A 40 -20.44 3.39 -20.66
CA ASP A 40 -19.16 4.05 -20.89
C ASP A 40 -18.49 4.43 -19.56
N LEU A 41 -19.26 4.87 -18.56
CA LEU A 41 -18.77 5.06 -17.20
C LEU A 41 -18.28 3.74 -16.59
N ASP A 42 -19.04 2.65 -16.70
CA ASP A 42 -18.65 1.33 -16.19
C ASP A 42 -17.34 0.82 -16.80
N ARG A 43 -17.07 1.13 -18.08
CA ARG A 43 -15.80 0.77 -18.72
C ARG A 43 -14.64 1.56 -18.12
N GLN A 44 -14.82 2.85 -17.84
CA GLN A 44 -13.79 3.68 -17.21
C GLN A 44 -13.52 3.21 -15.77
N TYR A 45 -14.56 2.96 -14.97
CA TYR A 45 -14.42 2.43 -13.60
C TYR A 45 -13.70 1.08 -13.55
N ARG A 46 -14.03 0.14 -14.46
CA ARG A 46 -13.33 -1.16 -14.51
C ARG A 46 -11.84 -1.04 -14.80
N GLN A 47 -11.44 -0.04 -15.59
CA GLN A 47 -10.02 0.20 -15.87
C GLN A 47 -9.30 0.74 -14.62
N GLU A 48 -9.93 1.68 -13.91
CA GLU A 48 -9.42 2.21 -12.64
C GLU A 48 -9.30 1.15 -11.56
N GLU A 49 -10.34 0.33 -11.36
CA GLU A 49 -10.33 -0.78 -10.40
C GLU A 49 -9.22 -1.79 -10.70
N ARG A 50 -8.96 -2.07 -11.98
CA ARG A 50 -7.90 -2.99 -12.37
C ARG A 50 -6.52 -2.43 -12.04
N LEU A 51 -6.28 -1.15 -12.33
CA LEU A 51 -5.02 -0.49 -11.98
C LEU A 51 -4.84 -0.45 -10.46
N ALA A 52 -5.87 -0.06 -9.72
CA ALA A 52 -5.86 -0.05 -8.25
C ALA A 52 -5.52 -1.43 -7.67
N ARG A 53 -6.09 -2.51 -8.24
CA ARG A 53 -5.81 -3.89 -7.84
C ARG A 53 -4.37 -4.32 -8.11
N ILE A 54 -3.81 -3.94 -9.26
CA ILE A 54 -2.41 -4.27 -9.60
C ILE A 54 -1.46 -3.53 -8.65
N VAL A 55 -1.70 -2.24 -8.42
CA VAL A 55 -0.89 -1.41 -7.51
C VAL A 55 -1.02 -1.90 -6.06
N SER A 56 -2.20 -2.31 -5.62
CA SER A 56 -2.38 -2.81 -4.24
C SER A 56 -1.63 -4.11 -4.00
N ILE A 57 -1.71 -5.07 -4.92
CA ILE A 57 -0.96 -6.34 -4.85
C ILE A 57 0.54 -6.05 -4.89
N GLY A 58 1.00 -5.19 -5.80
CA GLY A 58 2.41 -4.79 -5.89
C GLY A 58 2.92 -4.13 -4.62
N SER A 59 2.11 -3.28 -3.99
CA SER A 59 2.44 -2.63 -2.71
C SER A 59 2.57 -3.63 -1.58
N VAL A 60 1.65 -4.61 -1.48
CA VAL A 60 1.73 -5.68 -0.47
C VAL A 60 3.00 -6.50 -0.66
N LEU A 61 3.33 -6.88 -1.90
CA LEU A 61 4.56 -7.62 -2.19
C LEU A 61 5.82 -6.80 -1.86
N ALA A 62 5.83 -5.51 -2.19
CA ALA A 62 6.93 -4.62 -1.87
C ALA A 62 7.16 -4.53 -0.35
N VAL A 63 6.09 -4.43 0.45
CA VAL A 63 6.17 -4.43 1.92
C VAL A 63 6.75 -5.76 2.43
N LEU A 64 6.32 -6.90 1.88
CA LEU A 64 6.87 -8.20 2.27
C LEU A 64 8.37 -8.33 1.95
N ILE A 65 8.78 -7.90 0.75
CA ILE A 65 10.19 -7.91 0.35
C ILE A 65 11.02 -6.98 1.25
N ALA A 66 10.51 -5.79 1.56
CA ALA A 66 11.16 -4.86 2.48
C ALA A 66 11.31 -5.47 3.89
N ALA A 67 10.28 -6.17 4.39
CA ALA A 67 10.33 -6.85 5.67
C ALA A 67 11.37 -7.99 5.68
N LEU A 68 11.49 -8.75 4.58
CA LEU A 68 12.54 -9.76 4.41
C LEU A 68 13.94 -9.14 4.39
N GLY A 69 14.10 -7.98 3.75
CA GLY A 69 15.36 -7.22 3.78
C GLY A 69 15.73 -6.76 5.19
N LEU A 70 14.76 -6.23 5.94
CA LEU A 70 14.95 -5.85 7.33
C LEU A 70 15.33 -7.04 8.22
N LEU A 71 14.67 -8.20 8.02
CA LEU A 71 15.03 -9.46 8.69
C LEU A 71 16.49 -9.85 8.42
N GLY A 72 16.92 -9.79 7.16
CA GLY A 72 18.29 -10.12 6.78
C GLY A 72 19.32 -9.16 7.39
N LEU A 73 19.05 -7.85 7.35
CA LEU A 73 19.90 -6.85 7.98
C LEU A 73 19.98 -7.02 9.50
N ALA A 74 18.85 -7.28 10.16
CA ALA A 74 18.82 -7.53 11.60
C ALA A 74 19.61 -8.80 11.96
N ALA A 75 19.45 -9.90 11.20
CA ALA A 75 20.20 -11.13 11.42
C ALA A 75 21.71 -10.92 11.27
N LEU A 76 22.15 -10.18 10.25
CA LEU A 76 23.57 -9.81 10.06
C LEU A 76 24.10 -8.90 11.18
N ALA A 77 23.28 -7.97 11.67
CA ALA A 77 23.63 -7.11 12.80
C ALA A 77 23.79 -7.91 14.11
N VAL A 78 22.96 -8.94 14.30
CA VAL A 78 23.08 -9.86 15.43
C VAL A 78 24.37 -10.67 15.32
N THR A 79 24.66 -11.30 14.16
CA THR A 79 25.86 -12.14 13.99
C THR A 79 27.15 -11.35 14.17
N SER A 80 27.22 -10.13 13.62
CA SER A 80 28.39 -9.24 13.78
C SER A 80 28.62 -8.78 15.22
N ARG A 81 27.57 -8.72 16.05
CA ARG A 81 27.65 -8.32 17.46
C ARG A 81 27.54 -9.49 18.45
N THR A 82 27.53 -10.74 17.98
CA THR A 82 27.43 -11.95 18.84
C THR A 82 28.49 -12.00 19.94
N ARG A 83 29.73 -11.61 19.64
CA ARG A 83 30.84 -11.61 20.61
C ARG A 83 30.61 -10.64 21.77
N GLU A 84 30.13 -9.43 21.48
CA GLU A 84 29.79 -8.42 22.50
C GLU A 84 28.56 -8.82 23.31
N ILE A 85 27.55 -9.39 22.65
CA ILE A 85 26.32 -9.88 23.26
C ILE A 85 26.61 -11.06 24.19
N GLY A 86 27.48 -11.99 23.77
CA GLY A 86 27.91 -13.14 24.57
C GLY A 86 28.64 -12.72 25.85
N VAL A 87 29.58 -11.76 25.75
CA VAL A 87 30.26 -11.21 26.93
C VAL A 87 29.28 -10.50 27.87
N ARG A 88 28.37 -9.67 27.34
CA ARG A 88 27.33 -8.99 28.14
C ARG A 88 26.39 -9.98 28.83
N LYS A 89 26.02 -11.08 28.18
CA LYS A 89 25.13 -12.12 28.73
C LYS A 89 25.80 -12.87 29.89
N VAL A 90 27.09 -13.18 29.80
CA VAL A 90 27.88 -13.78 30.90
C VAL A 90 28.03 -12.80 32.07
N LEU A 91 28.07 -11.49 31.79
CA LEU A 91 28.06 -10.43 32.80
C LEU A 91 26.65 -10.11 33.35
N GLY A 92 25.62 -10.88 32.98
CA GLY A 92 24.26 -10.75 33.52
C GLY A 92 23.33 -9.79 32.79
N ALA A 93 23.67 -9.34 31.58
CA ALA A 93 22.77 -8.50 30.78
C ALA A 93 21.51 -9.27 30.37
N SER A 94 20.35 -8.62 30.51
CA SER A 94 19.05 -9.24 30.22
C SER A 94 18.72 -9.20 28.72
N ALA A 95 17.97 -10.19 28.26
CA ALA A 95 17.44 -10.23 26.89
C ALA A 95 16.68 -8.94 26.50
N ALA A 96 16.00 -8.31 27.48
CA ALA A 96 15.26 -7.06 27.28
C ALA A 96 16.15 -5.87 26.91
N GLN A 97 17.39 -5.80 27.43
CA GLN A 97 18.33 -4.73 27.07
C GLN A 97 18.80 -4.85 25.62
N ILE A 98 18.93 -6.07 25.10
CA ILE A 98 19.31 -6.32 23.70
C ILE A 98 18.14 -5.94 22.78
N VAL A 99 16.92 -6.37 23.10
CA VAL A 99 15.71 -6.04 22.34
C VAL A 99 15.48 -4.52 22.27
N THR A 100 15.65 -3.80 23.38
CA THR A 100 15.46 -2.34 23.41
C THR A 100 16.55 -1.57 22.67
N LEU A 101 17.80 -2.04 22.69
CA LEU A 101 18.90 -1.43 21.95
C LEU A 101 18.66 -1.52 20.44
N PHE A 102 18.38 -2.73 19.93
CA PHE A 102 18.08 -2.93 18.52
C PHE A 102 16.78 -2.26 18.10
N GLY A 103 15.72 -2.37 18.93
CA GLY A 103 14.46 -1.68 18.68
C GLY A 103 14.64 -0.18 18.50
N ARG A 104 15.49 0.47 19.30
CA ARG A 104 15.78 1.91 19.17
C ARG A 104 16.58 2.25 17.91
N GLU A 105 17.63 1.49 17.59
CA GLU A 105 18.43 1.71 16.37
C GLU A 105 17.55 1.60 15.10
N PHE A 106 16.74 0.54 15.00
CA PHE A 106 15.87 0.34 13.84
C PHE A 106 14.69 1.33 13.81
N SER A 107 14.13 1.71 14.97
CA SER A 107 13.07 2.74 15.02
C SER A 107 13.57 4.07 14.50
N TRP A 108 14.81 4.45 14.80
CA TRP A 108 15.40 5.69 14.30
C TRP A 108 15.56 5.66 12.77
N LEU A 109 16.03 4.54 12.21
CA LEU A 109 16.15 4.35 10.77
C LEU A 109 14.79 4.45 10.07
N VAL A 110 13.75 3.82 10.62
CA VAL A 110 12.39 3.87 10.07
C VAL A 110 11.78 5.26 10.21
N ALA A 111 11.99 5.94 11.34
CA ALA A 111 11.54 7.32 11.52
C ALA A 111 12.15 8.24 10.46
N LEU A 112 13.46 8.13 10.21
CA LEU A 112 14.14 8.88 9.17
C LEU A 112 13.57 8.56 7.78
N ALA A 113 13.34 7.28 7.49
CA ALA A 113 12.70 6.86 6.23
C ALA A 113 11.29 7.46 6.08
N CYS A 114 10.47 7.47 7.15
CA CYS A 114 9.14 8.07 7.12
C CYS A 114 9.19 9.59 6.91
N VAL A 115 10.12 10.30 7.56
CA VAL A 115 10.30 11.75 7.38
C VAL A 115 10.60 12.12 5.92
N LEU A 116 11.31 11.26 5.20
CA LEU A 116 11.60 11.46 3.77
C LEU A 116 10.48 10.96 2.87
N ALA A 117 9.89 9.80 3.18
CA ALA A 117 8.87 9.15 2.35
C ALA A 117 7.53 9.88 2.40
N LEU A 118 7.11 10.40 3.56
CA LEU A 118 5.80 11.05 3.71
C LEU A 118 5.64 12.32 2.85
N PRO A 119 6.61 13.27 2.81
CA PRO A 119 6.52 14.43 1.92
C PRO A 119 6.52 14.02 0.45
N VAL A 120 7.37 13.06 0.07
CA VAL A 120 7.43 12.57 -1.32
C VAL A 120 6.10 11.94 -1.73
N ALA A 121 5.52 11.11 -0.86
CA ALA A 121 4.21 10.51 -1.09
C ALA A 121 3.10 11.56 -1.18
N TRP A 122 3.15 12.60 -0.34
CA TRP A 122 2.21 13.72 -0.40
C TRP A 122 2.28 14.45 -1.74
N PHE A 123 3.48 14.87 -2.17
CA PHE A 123 3.65 15.57 -3.45
C PHE A 123 3.23 14.71 -4.64
N ALA A 124 3.56 13.41 -4.62
CA ALA A 124 3.13 12.50 -5.68
C ALA A 124 1.60 12.35 -5.72
N ALA A 125 0.96 12.25 -4.55
CA ALA A 125 -0.49 12.12 -4.46
C ALA A 125 -1.21 13.42 -4.87
N ASP A 126 -0.70 14.58 -4.46
CA ASP A 126 -1.24 15.89 -4.86
C ASP A 126 -1.13 16.12 -6.38
N ALA A 127 0.03 15.83 -6.96
CA ALA A 127 0.24 15.91 -8.41
C ALA A 127 -0.68 14.94 -9.18
N TRP A 128 -0.90 13.74 -8.64
CA TRP A 128 -1.85 12.78 -9.22
C TRP A 128 -3.30 13.28 -9.12
N LEU A 129 -3.73 13.76 -7.96
CA LEU A 129 -5.08 14.29 -7.73
C LEU A 129 -5.37 15.54 -8.56
N ALA A 130 -4.35 16.34 -8.90
CA ALA A 130 -4.49 17.50 -9.78
C ALA A 130 -4.95 17.14 -11.21
N THR A 131 -4.82 15.88 -11.64
CA THR A 131 -5.32 15.42 -12.95
C THR A 131 -6.84 15.17 -12.97
N PHE A 132 -7.49 15.16 -11.80
CA PHE A 132 -8.92 14.89 -11.68
C PHE A 132 -9.73 16.17 -11.44
N ALA A 133 -10.86 16.31 -12.14
CA ALA A 133 -11.77 17.45 -11.99
C ALA A 133 -12.48 17.47 -10.62
N TYR A 134 -12.73 16.29 -10.05
CA TYR A 134 -13.23 16.11 -8.69
C TYR A 134 -12.13 15.47 -7.84
N ARG A 135 -11.62 16.20 -6.86
CA ARG A 135 -10.50 15.80 -6.01
C ARG A 135 -10.95 15.64 -4.57
N MET A 136 -10.43 14.61 -3.92
CA MET A 136 -10.59 14.38 -2.50
C MET A 136 -9.52 15.17 -1.74
N ASP A 137 -9.87 15.79 -0.62
CA ASP A 137 -8.87 16.40 0.26
C ASP A 137 -7.93 15.32 0.81
N LEU A 138 -6.63 15.56 0.64
CA LEU A 138 -5.58 14.74 1.22
C LEU A 138 -5.59 14.91 2.75
N GLY A 139 -6.26 14.00 3.44
CA GLY A 139 -6.18 13.94 4.91
C GLY A 139 -4.82 13.42 5.37
N ALA A 140 -4.38 13.80 6.58
CA ALA A 140 -3.17 13.26 7.19
C ALA A 140 -3.33 11.79 7.67
N VAL A 141 -4.56 11.32 7.82
CA VAL A 141 -4.91 9.99 8.35
C VAL A 141 -4.24 8.82 7.60
N PRO A 142 -4.33 8.71 6.25
CA PRO A 142 -3.68 7.60 5.53
C PRO A 142 -2.15 7.57 5.71
N PHE A 143 -1.52 8.74 5.78
CA PHE A 143 -0.07 8.87 5.98
C PHE A 143 0.35 8.43 7.39
N LEU A 144 -0.41 8.83 8.41
CA LEU A 144 -0.17 8.42 9.79
C LEU A 144 -0.42 6.92 9.98
N LEU A 145 -1.47 6.37 9.37
CA LEU A 145 -1.73 4.94 9.36
C LEU A 145 -0.60 4.15 8.69
N ALA A 146 -0.12 4.62 7.53
CA ALA A 146 0.99 3.98 6.82
C ALA A 146 2.27 3.99 7.65
N ALA A 147 2.62 5.13 8.27
CA ALA A 147 3.77 5.24 9.16
C ALA A 147 3.62 4.33 10.41
N GLY A 148 2.42 4.27 10.98
CA GLY A 148 2.12 3.40 12.12
C GLY A 148 2.26 1.91 11.78
N ILE A 149 1.75 1.49 10.62
CA ILE A 149 1.89 0.12 10.13
C ILE A 149 3.37 -0.20 9.87
N ALA A 150 4.13 0.71 9.25
CA ALA A 150 5.55 0.51 8.98
C ALA A 150 6.36 0.33 10.27
N LEU A 151 6.09 1.14 11.30
CA LEU A 151 6.69 1.01 12.63
C LEU A 151 6.29 -0.30 13.31
N PHE A 152 5.01 -0.66 13.25
CA PHE A 152 4.50 -1.91 13.82
C PHE A 152 5.17 -3.13 13.21
N VAL A 153 5.24 -3.18 11.87
CA VAL A 153 5.94 -4.26 11.15
C VAL A 153 7.41 -4.31 11.57
N THR A 154 8.09 -3.17 11.63
CA THR A 154 9.49 -3.09 12.06
C THR A 154 9.69 -3.65 13.47
N TRP A 155 8.87 -3.24 14.44
CA TRP A 155 8.96 -3.74 15.80
C TRP A 155 8.68 -5.24 15.90
N LEU A 156 7.69 -5.73 15.14
CA LEU A 156 7.39 -7.15 15.09
C LEU A 156 8.58 -7.94 14.53
N THR A 157 9.16 -7.46 13.43
CA THR A 157 10.32 -8.07 12.77
C THR A 157 11.57 -8.07 13.65
N VAL A 158 11.94 -6.91 14.20
CA VAL A 158 13.12 -6.76 15.07
C VAL A 158 12.92 -7.48 16.40
N GLY A 159 11.70 -7.48 16.94
CA GLY A 159 11.36 -8.19 18.17
C GLY A 159 11.57 -9.70 18.04
N ILE A 160 11.10 -10.30 16.93
CA ILE A 160 11.32 -11.73 16.66
C ILE A 160 12.82 -12.04 16.58
N GLN A 161 13.59 -11.24 15.84
CA GLN A 161 15.04 -11.45 15.69
C GLN A 161 15.81 -11.27 17.00
N ALA A 162 15.46 -10.25 17.79
CA ALA A 162 16.09 -10.00 19.07
C ALA A 162 15.78 -11.09 20.09
N VAL A 163 14.56 -11.66 20.08
CA VAL A 163 14.21 -12.83 20.88
C VAL A 163 15.00 -14.06 20.43
N GLN A 164 15.06 -14.34 19.13
CA GLN A 164 15.88 -15.44 18.60
C GLN A 164 17.35 -15.30 18.99
N ALA A 165 17.91 -14.09 18.92
CA ALA A 165 19.28 -13.79 19.35
C ALA A 165 19.49 -13.94 20.87
N ALA A 166 18.48 -13.64 21.68
CA ALA A 166 18.55 -13.79 23.12
C ALA A 166 18.47 -15.26 23.55
N VAL A 167 17.68 -16.08 22.85
CA VAL A 167 17.45 -17.50 23.15
C VAL A 167 18.53 -18.40 22.54
N SER A 168 19.25 -17.94 21.50
CA SER A 168 20.39 -18.69 20.96
C SER A 168 21.43 -18.93 22.06
N ASN A 169 21.79 -20.20 22.21
CA ASN A 169 22.60 -20.68 23.32
C ASN A 169 24.08 -20.46 22.97
N PRO A 170 24.84 -19.65 23.74
CA PRO A 170 26.22 -19.28 23.41
C PRO A 170 27.21 -20.47 23.41
N VAL A 171 26.78 -21.64 23.86
CA VAL A 171 27.60 -22.86 23.94
C VAL A 171 27.87 -23.48 22.55
N ASP A 172 26.98 -23.33 21.56
CA ASP A 172 27.22 -23.86 20.21
C ASP A 172 28.21 -23.01 19.40
N SER A 173 28.26 -21.71 19.66
CA SER A 173 29.20 -20.77 19.00
C SER A 173 30.66 -20.91 19.48
N LEU A 174 30.90 -21.59 20.61
CA LEU A 174 32.25 -21.82 21.14
C LEU A 174 32.82 -23.21 20.82
N ARG A 175 32.00 -24.15 20.33
CA ARG A 175 32.43 -25.52 19.98
C ARG A 175 32.68 -25.70 18.48
N THR A 176 32.60 -24.63 17.70
CA THR A 176 32.82 -24.62 16.24
C THR A 176 34.17 -24.05 15.82
N GLU A 177 35.04 -23.73 16.79
CA GLU A 177 36.51 -23.67 16.60
C GLU A 177 37.19 -24.81 17.36
#